data_AF-A0A3B9VPU4-F1
#
_entry.id   AF-A0A3B9VPU4-F1
#
_cell.length_a   1.000
_cell.length_b   1.000
_cell.length_c   1.000
_cell.angle_alpha   90.00
_cell.angle_beta   90.00
_cell.angle_gamma   90.00
#
_symmetry.space_group_name_H-M   'P 1'
#
loop_
_entity.id
_entity.type
_entity.pdbx_description
1 polymer ?
#
loop_
_entity_poly.entity_id
_entity_poly.type
_entity_poly.pdbx_seq_one_letter_code
_entity_poly.pdbx_strand_id
1 'polypeptide(L)' 'QIMEGDVTRTIDANFDVIGHYQLADNPGRHEPGTGELNYDFLLPYLDEKGYGGWVGCEYAP' A
#
# COMPACT_ATOMS: atom_id res chain seq x y z
N GLN A 1 5.11 -13.66 -8.95
CA GLN A 1 4.30 -12.47 -8.64
C GLN A 1 5.27 -11.32 -8.43
N ILE A 2 5.22 -10.26 -9.25
CA ILE A 2 6.10 -9.09 -9.07
C ILE A 2 5.31 -8.11 -8.20
N MET A 3 5.65 -8.01 -6.91
CA MET A 3 4.89 -7.19 -5.96
C MET A 3 5.44 -5.77 -5.80
N GLU A 4 6.76 -5.62 -5.71
CA GLU A 4 7.37 -4.32 -5.41
C GLU A 4 7.26 -3.32 -6.58
N GLY A 5 7.30 -3.83 -7.81
CA GLY A 5 7.26 -3.01 -9.03
C GLY A 5 5.90 -2.84 -9.68
N ASP A 6 4.88 -3.61 -9.29
CA ASP A 6 3.53 -3.50 -9.87
C ASP A 6 2.63 -2.58 -9.03
N VAL A 7 2.78 -2.61 -7.70
CA VAL A 7 2.00 -1.77 -6.78
C VAL A 7 2.31 -0.28 -6.99
N THR A 8 3.59 0.11 -7.02
CA THR A 8 3.97 1.52 -7.27
C THR A 8 3.52 2.01 -8.64
N ARG A 9 3.65 1.18 -9.69
CA ARG A 9 3.13 1.50 -11.03
C ARG A 9 1.61 1.65 -11.05
N THR A 10 0.89 0.82 -10.29
CA THR A 10 -0.56 0.90 -10.18
C THR A 10 -0.97 2.18 -9.45
N ILE A 11 -0.25 2.55 -8.39
CA ILE A 11 -0.42 3.84 -7.70
C ILE A 11 -0.19 4.99 -8.68
N ASP A 12 0.94 4.99 -9.40
CA ASP A 12 1.28 6.02 -10.39
C ASP A 12 0.18 6.22 -11.44
N ALA A 13 -0.34 5.11 -12.00
CA ALA A 13 -1.32 5.16 -13.08
C ALA A 13 -2.71 5.65 -12.61
N ASN A 14 -3.00 5.60 -11.31
CA ASN A 14 -4.34 5.84 -10.77
C ASN A 14 -4.36 6.87 -9.64
N PHE A 15 -3.24 7.55 -9.36
CA PHE A 15 -3.12 8.44 -8.20
C PHE A 15 -4.20 9.53 -8.17
N ASP A 16 -4.54 10.09 -9.33
CA ASP A 16 -5.55 11.16 -9.46
C ASP A 16 -6.99 10.69 -9.23
N VAL A 17 -7.24 9.37 -9.20
CA VAL A 17 -8.59 8.79 -9.04
C VAL A 17 -8.75 7.97 -7.77
N ILE A 18 -7.66 7.55 -7.12
CA ILE A 18 -7.72 6.83 -5.85
C ILE A 18 -7.94 7.82 -4.70
N GLY A 19 -9.13 7.79 -4.10
CA GLY A 19 -9.46 8.62 -2.94
C GLY A 19 -9.02 8.03 -1.59
N HIS A 20 -8.80 6.71 -1.52
CA HIS A 20 -8.49 6.02 -0.27
C HIS A 20 -7.63 4.78 -0.51
N TYR A 21 -6.62 4.59 0.34
CA TYR A 21 -5.76 3.41 0.35
C TYR A 21 -6.03 2.55 1.59
N GLN A 22 -5.95 1.24 1.44
CA GLN A 22 -6.05 0.26 2.53
C GLN A 22 -4.87 -0.70 2.48
N LEU A 23 -4.38 -1.14 3.64
CA LEU A 23 -3.28 -2.08 3.77
C LEU A 23 -3.69 -3.35 4.52
N ALA A 24 -3.10 -4.47 4.11
CA ALA A 24 -3.20 -5.77 4.76
C ALA A 24 -2.12 -6.72 4.24
N ASP A 25 -1.51 -7.52 5.11
CA ASP A 25 -0.35 -8.31 4.69
C ASP A 25 -0.71 -9.52 3.80
N ASN A 26 0.19 -9.90 2.90
CA ASN A 26 -0.02 -11.00 1.96
C ASN A 26 1.08 -12.07 2.08
N PRO A 27 0.74 -13.37 2.09
CA PRO A 27 -0.60 -13.98 2.16
C PRO A 27 -1.18 -13.99 3.58
N GLY A 28 -2.52 -14.04 3.69
CA GLY A 28 -3.22 -14.29 4.98
C GLY A 28 -3.91 -13.09 5.61
N ARG A 29 -3.67 -11.87 5.10
CA ARG A 29 -4.33 -10.64 5.55
C ARG A 29 -4.04 -10.31 7.02
N HIS A 30 -2.83 -10.59 7.48
CA HIS A 30 -2.35 -10.34 8.85
C HIS A 30 -1.73 -8.94 9.00
N GLU A 31 -1.16 -8.65 10.18
CA GLU A 31 -0.46 -7.40 10.45
C GLU A 31 0.64 -7.10 9.42
N PRO A 32 0.81 -5.82 9.04
CA PRO A 32 1.88 -5.40 8.15
C PRO A 32 3.27 -5.70 8.75
N GLY A 33 4.11 -6.39 7.99
CA GLY A 33 5.51 -6.68 8.33
C GLY A 33 5.87 -8.18 8.38
N THR A 34 4.91 -9.05 8.09
CA THR A 34 5.06 -10.52 8.08
C THR A 34 5.00 -11.13 6.67
N GLY A 35 4.53 -10.38 5.69
CA GLY A 35 4.31 -10.82 4.32
C GLY A 35 5.21 -10.12 3.31
N GLU A 36 4.76 -10.12 2.05
CA GLU A 36 5.61 -9.81 0.89
C GLU A 36 5.64 -8.32 0.51
N LEU A 37 4.82 -7.48 1.15
CA LEU A 37 4.73 -6.05 0.87
C LEU A 37 5.59 -5.23 1.84
N ASN A 38 6.44 -4.38 1.28
CA ASN A 38 7.28 -3.46 2.04
C ASN A 38 6.51 -2.17 2.36
N TYR A 39 5.76 -2.18 3.48
CA TYR A 39 4.99 -1.01 3.92
C TYR A 39 5.87 0.17 4.37
N ASP A 40 7.08 -0.10 4.86
CA ASP A 40 8.06 0.94 5.21
C ASP A 40 8.52 1.73 3.97
N PHE A 41 8.39 1.15 2.78
CA PHE A 41 8.62 1.84 1.51
C PHE A 41 7.33 2.44 0.93
N LEU A 42 6.22 1.70 0.94
CA LEU A 42 4.97 2.13 0.30
C LEU A 42 4.34 3.36 0.99
N LEU A 43 4.41 3.46 2.32
CA LEU A 43 3.82 4.58 3.04
C LEU A 43 4.57 5.90 2.76
N PRO A 44 5.91 5.98 2.88
CA PRO A 44 6.64 7.18 2.46
C PRO A 44 6.47 7.51 0.97
N TYR A 45 6.33 6.49 0.11
CA TYR A 45 6.09 6.72 -1.31
C TYR A 45 4.75 7.43 -1.57
N LEU A 46 3.69 7.10 -0.82
CA LEU A 46 2.41 7.83 -0.86
C LEU A 46 2.56 9.27 -0.36
N ASP A 47 3.35 9.48 0.70
CA ASP A 47 3.66 10.81 1.22
C ASP A 47 4.40 11.67 0.19
N GLU A 48 5.41 11.11 -0.50
CA GLU A 48 6.17 11.78 -1.57
C GLU A 48 5.28 12.18 -2.76
N LYS A 49 4.25 11.37 -3.05
CA LYS A 49 3.24 11.69 -4.06
C LYS A 49 2.25 12.77 -3.62
N GLY A 50 2.23 13.12 -2.35
CA GLY A 50 1.34 14.13 -1.78
C GLY A 50 -0.03 13.59 -1.38
N TYR A 51 -0.13 12.29 -1.06
CA TYR A 51 -1.38 11.73 -0.54
C TYR A 51 -1.65 12.27 0.87
N GLY A 52 -2.62 13.17 1.00
CA GLY A 52 -3.01 13.77 2.29
C GLY A 52 -4.16 13.06 3.01
N GLY A 53 -4.59 11.88 2.52
CA GLY A 53 -5.70 11.13 3.09
C GLY A 53 -5.29 10.14 4.17
N TRP A 54 -6.24 9.33 4.63
CA TRP A 54 -5.98 8.26 5.59
C TRP A 54 -5.68 6.94 4.87
N VAL A 55 -4.77 6.14 5.42
CA VAL A 55 -4.57 4.74 5.00
C VAL A 55 -5.25 3.82 6.02
N GLY A 56 -6.18 2.99 5.56
CA GLY A 56 -6.93 2.07 6.42
C GLY A 56 -6.17 0.78 6.70
N CYS A 57 -6.05 0.38 7.97
CA CYS A 57 -5.48 -0.91 8.38
C CYS A 57 -6.56 -2.01 8.33
N GLU A 58 -6.72 -2.66 7.18
CA GLU A 58 -7.77 -3.68 6.96
C GLU A 58 -7.22 -5.11 7.02
N TYR A 59 -6.50 -5.41 8.11
CA TYR A 59 -5.98 -6.75 8.41
C TYR A 59 -6.77 -7.45 9.53
N ALA A 60 -6.69 -8.78 9.55
CA ALA A 60 -7.14 -9.65 10.62
C ALA A 60 -5.97 -9.90 11.59
N PRO A 61 -6.04 -9.42 12.84
CA PRO A 61 -5.08 -9.77 13.89
C PRO A 61 -5.10 -11.27 14.22
#